data_AF-A0A943X060-F1
#
_entry.id   AF-A0A943X060-F1
#
_cell.length_a   1.000
_cell.length_b   1.000
_cell.length_c   1.000
_cell.angle_alpha   90.00
_cell.angle_beta   90.00
_cell.angle_gamma   90.00
#
_symmetry.space_group_name_H-M   'P 1'
#
loop_
_entity.id
_entity.type
_entity.pdbx_description
1 polymer ?
#
loop_
_entity_poly.entity_id
_entity_poly.type
_entity_poly.pdbx_seq_one_letter_code
_entity_poly.pdbx_strand_id
1 'polypeptide(L)'
;MSRLVVFLAALFFSMSAFAETELKHNPWELIIYRPENSQKINEVRCWLKIEDMDGNDVTYTAARATYEWASIPNRVNNYERTYYLMGGMAMHLHNIKPGKYKFTFCTPADKQYPFPNKKRNWNSNEFIYDTNNPAKVIFVYPTVGESGFYNGGWIISAKAPEFFKFTKPAGKAVK
;
A
#
# COMPACT_ATOMS: atom_id res chain seq x y z
N MET A 1 -25.99 -41.02 10.80
CA MET A 1 -25.35 -40.25 9.70
C MET A 1 -23.98 -40.86 9.45
N SER A 2 -23.72 -41.35 8.23
CA SER A 2 -22.45 -42.03 7.93
C SER A 2 -21.31 -41.02 7.89
N ARG A 3 -20.11 -41.44 8.35
CA ARG A 3 -18.87 -40.63 8.32
C ARG A 3 -18.55 -40.06 6.92
N LEU A 4 -19.13 -40.63 5.87
CA LEU A 4 -19.02 -40.19 4.49
C LEU A 4 -19.69 -38.82 4.25
N VAL A 5 -20.81 -38.53 4.92
CA VAL A 5 -21.56 -37.26 4.75
C VAL A 5 -20.81 -36.08 5.40
N VAL A 6 -20.11 -36.33 6.51
CA VAL A 6 -19.30 -35.30 7.19
C VAL A 6 -18.02 -34.99 6.39
N PHE A 7 -17.41 -35.99 5.75
CA PHE A 7 -16.22 -35.79 4.90
C PHE A 7 -16.53 -35.02 3.61
N LEU A 8 -17.66 -35.29 2.97
CA LEU A 8 -18.09 -34.56 1.76
C LEU A 8 -18.47 -33.10 2.07
N ALA A 9 -19.06 -32.82 3.24
CA ALA A 9 -19.35 -31.44 3.65
C ALA A 9 -18.08 -30.62 3.94
N ALA A 10 -17.04 -31.25 4.51
CA ALA A 10 -15.74 -30.60 4.74
C ALA A 10 -15.01 -30.27 3.41
N LEU A 11 -15.13 -31.14 2.40
CA LEU A 11 -14.57 -30.93 1.06
C LEU A 11 -15.27 -29.83 0.26
N PHE A 12 -16.59 -29.67 0.43
CA PHE A 12 -17.32 -28.55 -0.17
C PHE A 12 -17.02 -27.22 0.52
N PHE A 13 -16.78 -27.20 1.84
CA PHE A 13 -16.35 -25.99 2.54
C PHE A 13 -14.90 -25.60 2.25
N SER A 14 -14.00 -26.56 1.96
CA SER A 14 -12.60 -26.25 1.65
C SER A 14 -12.38 -25.71 0.23
N MET A 15 -13.27 -26.02 -0.73
CA MET A 15 -13.14 -25.54 -2.11
C MET A 15 -13.72 -24.14 -2.35
N SER A 16 -14.48 -23.57 -1.42
CA SER A 16 -15.07 -22.23 -1.57
C SER A 16 -14.21 -21.08 -1.04
N ALA A 17 -13.03 -21.36 -0.45
CA ALA A 17 -12.22 -20.35 0.24
C ALA A 17 -11.29 -19.53 -0.67
N PHE A 18 -11.25 -19.81 -1.98
CA PHE A 18 -10.48 -19.03 -2.96
C PHE A 18 -11.39 -18.40 -4.02
N ALA A 19 -12.52 -17.84 -3.61
CA ALA A 19 -13.15 -16.83 -4.44
C ALA A 19 -12.18 -15.62 -4.48
N GLU A 20 -11.44 -15.48 -5.58
CA GLU A 20 -10.70 -14.26 -5.88
C GLU A 20 -11.67 -13.10 -5.73
N THR A 21 -11.52 -12.34 -4.65
CA THR A 21 -12.41 -11.22 -4.39
C THR A 21 -11.96 -10.10 -5.32
N GLU A 22 -12.76 -9.80 -6.35
CA GLU A 22 -12.52 -8.62 -7.18
C GLU A 22 -12.46 -7.38 -6.30
N LEU A 23 -11.42 -6.57 -6.48
CA LEU A 23 -11.32 -5.28 -5.80
C LEU A 23 -12.42 -4.38 -6.35
N LYS A 24 -13.46 -4.11 -5.56
CA LYS A 24 -14.47 -3.11 -5.90
C LYS A 24 -13.88 -1.73 -5.64
N HIS A 25 -13.39 -1.10 -6.70
CA HIS A 25 -12.92 0.28 -6.66
C HIS A 25 -14.05 1.23 -6.25
N ASN A 26 -13.89 1.90 -5.12
CA ASN A 26 -14.75 2.99 -4.71
C ASN A 26 -14.06 4.32 -5.08
N PRO A 27 -14.67 5.17 -5.92
CA PRO A 27 -14.05 6.39 -6.44
C PRO A 27 -13.73 7.45 -5.39
N TRP A 28 -14.13 7.23 -4.14
CA TRP A 28 -13.91 8.11 -2.99
C TRP A 28 -12.82 7.60 -2.02
N GLU A 29 -12.20 6.46 -2.32
CA GLU A 29 -11.13 5.91 -1.48
C GLU A 29 -9.79 6.56 -1.77
N LEU A 30 -8.98 6.67 -0.71
CA LEU A 30 -7.60 7.10 -0.84
C LEU A 30 -6.74 5.91 -1.28
N ILE A 31 -6.04 6.12 -2.39
CA ILE A 31 -5.03 5.19 -2.90
C ILE A 31 -3.65 5.71 -2.51
N ILE A 32 -2.88 4.90 -1.81
CA ILE A 32 -1.46 5.14 -1.57
C ILE A 32 -0.66 4.24 -2.50
N TYR A 33 -0.02 4.83 -3.48
CA TYR A 33 0.73 4.09 -4.48
C TYR A 33 2.24 4.17 -4.22
N ARG A 34 2.91 3.02 -4.27
CA ARG A 34 4.36 2.95 -4.30
C ARG A 34 4.81 2.56 -5.72
N PRO A 35 5.27 3.50 -6.55
CA PRO A 35 5.73 3.20 -7.90
C PRO A 35 6.81 2.12 -7.93
N GLU A 36 6.77 1.32 -8.98
CA GLU A 36 7.84 0.38 -9.29
C GLU A 36 9.15 1.13 -9.58
N ASN A 37 10.25 0.53 -9.14
CA ASN A 37 11.62 1.01 -9.29
C ASN A 37 12.50 -0.20 -9.69
N SER A 38 13.80 -0.15 -9.43
CA SER A 38 14.70 -1.30 -9.59
C SER A 38 14.34 -2.46 -8.66
N GLN A 39 14.58 -3.68 -9.13
CA GLN A 39 14.21 -4.94 -8.45
C GLN A 39 14.54 -4.94 -6.95
N LYS A 40 15.79 -4.63 -6.58
CA LYS A 40 16.22 -4.64 -5.17
C LYS A 40 15.53 -3.58 -4.32
N ILE A 41 15.20 -2.42 -4.91
CA ILE A 41 14.48 -1.36 -4.20
C ILE A 41 13.02 -1.76 -4.00
N ASN A 42 12.40 -2.44 -4.97
CA ASN A 42 11.01 -2.89 -4.86
C ASN A 42 10.77 -3.81 -3.67
N GLU A 43 11.77 -4.61 -3.29
CA GLU A 43 11.71 -5.50 -2.12
C GLU A 43 11.70 -4.77 -0.76
N VAL A 44 12.19 -3.52 -0.70
CA VAL A 44 12.23 -2.75 0.54
C VAL A 44 10.81 -2.36 0.96
N ARG A 45 10.31 -2.89 2.06
CA ARG A 45 8.99 -2.52 2.58
C ARG A 45 9.01 -1.14 3.24
N CYS A 46 7.99 -0.32 2.99
CA CYS A 46 7.72 0.89 3.76
C CYS A 46 6.37 0.76 4.48
N TRP A 47 6.36 0.94 5.80
CA TRP A 47 5.17 0.80 6.63
C TRP A 47 4.50 2.15 6.84
N LEU A 48 3.20 2.22 6.57
CA LEU A 48 2.34 3.36 6.88
C LEU A 48 2.13 3.46 8.39
N LYS A 49 2.22 4.67 8.92
CA LYS A 49 1.69 5.08 10.21
C LYS A 49 0.66 6.19 9.99
N ILE A 50 -0.46 6.10 10.69
CA ILE A 50 -1.49 7.13 10.74
C ILE A 50 -1.59 7.63 12.18
N GLU A 51 -1.42 8.92 12.36
CA GLU A 51 -1.67 9.62 13.62
C GLU A 51 -2.86 10.56 13.45
N ASP A 52 -3.71 10.66 14.46
CA ASP A 52 -4.68 11.75 14.54
C ASP A 52 -3.98 13.08 14.90
N MET A 53 -4.73 14.19 14.88
CA MET A 53 -4.16 15.51 15.19
C MET A 53 -3.77 15.69 16.66
N ASP A 54 -4.20 14.80 17.55
CA ASP A 54 -3.83 14.78 18.97
C ASP A 54 -2.56 13.93 19.21
N GLY A 55 -2.04 13.27 18.17
CA GLY A 55 -0.82 12.47 18.21
C GLY A 55 -1.04 11.00 18.58
N ASN A 56 -2.28 10.51 18.63
CA ASN A 56 -2.55 9.10 18.88
C ASN A 56 -2.30 8.27 17.62
N ASP A 57 -1.64 7.11 17.78
CA ASP A 57 -1.49 6.14 16.70
C ASP A 57 -2.84 5.45 16.43
N VAL A 58 -3.39 5.71 15.25
CA VAL A 58 -4.68 5.18 14.79
C VAL A 58 -4.53 4.36 13.52
N THR A 59 -3.31 3.90 13.21
CA THR A 59 -2.96 3.19 11.96
C THR A 59 -3.96 2.08 11.59
N TYR A 60 -4.37 1.28 12.57
CA TYR A 60 -5.24 0.11 12.35
C TYR A 60 -6.70 0.34 12.75
N THR A 61 -7.05 1.53 13.24
CA THR A 61 -8.39 1.86 13.76
C THR A 61 -9.07 2.99 12.99
N ALA A 62 -8.30 3.83 12.29
CA ALA A 62 -8.80 4.91 11.46
C ALA A 62 -9.32 4.43 10.10
N ALA A 63 -8.70 3.39 9.53
CA ALA A 63 -9.05 2.87 8.21
C ALA A 63 -8.77 1.37 8.12
N ARG A 64 -9.37 0.72 7.11
CA ARG A 64 -9.02 -0.64 6.68
C ARG A 64 -8.21 -0.58 5.40
N ALA A 65 -7.16 -1.39 5.26
CA ALA A 65 -6.37 -1.47 4.04
C ALA A 65 -6.71 -2.72 3.20
N THR A 66 -6.82 -2.56 1.89
CA THR A 66 -6.63 -3.65 0.91
C THR A 66 -5.53 -3.27 -0.08
N TYR A 67 -5.09 -4.23 -0.88
CA TYR A 67 -3.95 -4.05 -1.77
C TYR A 67 -4.21 -4.60 -3.15
N GLU A 68 -3.62 -3.94 -4.14
CA GLU A 68 -3.45 -4.48 -5.49
C GLU A 68 -2.02 -4.23 -5.98
N TRP A 69 -1.61 -5.01 -6.97
CA TRP A 69 -0.39 -4.76 -7.72
C TRP A 69 -0.74 -3.99 -8.98
N ALA A 70 0.02 -2.93 -9.31
CA ALA A 70 -0.20 -2.18 -10.54
C ALA A 70 -0.06 -3.04 -11.81
N SER A 71 0.76 -4.11 -11.75
CA SER A 71 0.93 -5.10 -12.82
C SER A 71 -0.21 -6.11 -12.93
N ILE A 72 -0.99 -6.29 -11.86
CA ILE A 72 -2.15 -7.20 -11.81
C ILE A 72 -3.30 -6.46 -11.12
N PRO A 73 -3.88 -5.43 -11.78
CA PRO A 73 -4.90 -4.59 -11.18
C PRO A 73 -6.17 -5.42 -10.88
N ASN A 74 -7.00 -4.92 -9.95
CA ASN A 74 -8.29 -5.51 -9.58
C ASN A 74 -8.24 -6.82 -8.78
N ARG A 75 -7.06 -7.26 -8.34
CA ARG A 75 -6.92 -8.42 -7.44
C ARG A 75 -6.58 -7.99 -6.01
N VAL A 76 -7.50 -8.26 -5.08
CA VAL A 76 -7.27 -8.00 -3.65
C VAL A 76 -6.20 -8.95 -3.12
N ASN A 77 -5.17 -8.38 -2.51
CA ASN A 77 -4.22 -9.09 -1.68
C ASN A 77 -4.44 -8.66 -0.23
N ASN A 78 -4.72 -9.61 0.68
CA ASN A 78 -4.84 -9.33 2.10
C ASN A 78 -3.51 -9.66 2.78
N TYR A 79 -2.77 -8.65 3.22
CA TYR A 79 -1.59 -8.84 4.04
C TYR A 79 -1.99 -8.71 5.51
N GLU A 80 -1.75 -9.74 6.31
CA GLU A 80 -2.16 -9.74 7.71
C GLU A 80 -1.42 -8.66 8.52
N ARG A 81 -2.21 -7.80 9.19
CA ARG A 81 -1.86 -7.00 10.37
C ARG A 81 -0.74 -5.95 10.27
N THR A 82 -0.19 -5.68 9.09
CA THR A 82 0.77 -4.56 8.94
C THR A 82 0.53 -3.79 7.66
N TYR A 83 0.40 -2.46 7.78
CA TYR A 83 0.16 -1.60 6.63
C TYR A 83 1.48 -1.24 5.97
N TYR A 84 1.91 -2.00 4.96
CA TYR A 84 3.15 -1.71 4.21
C TYR A 84 2.98 -1.76 2.69
N LEU A 85 3.92 -1.15 1.97
CA LEU A 85 4.00 -1.19 0.52
C LEU A 85 5.36 -1.71 0.01
N MET A 86 5.31 -2.55 -1.02
CA MET A 86 6.43 -2.92 -1.88
C MET A 86 6.34 -2.18 -3.23
N GLY A 87 7.41 -2.21 -4.03
CA GLY A 87 7.45 -1.46 -5.30
C GLY A 87 6.44 -2.03 -6.27
N GLY A 88 5.59 -1.18 -6.84
CA GLY A 88 4.47 -1.58 -7.71
C GLY A 88 3.17 -1.91 -6.97
N MET A 89 3.12 -1.79 -5.63
CA MET A 89 1.87 -1.98 -4.87
C MET A 89 1.07 -0.68 -4.73
N ALA A 90 -0.25 -0.81 -4.73
CA ALA A 90 -1.18 0.22 -4.29
C ALA A 90 -1.96 -0.26 -3.06
N MET A 91 -2.02 0.58 -2.03
CA MET A 91 -2.82 0.37 -0.82
C MET A 91 -4.08 1.23 -0.92
N HIS A 92 -5.23 0.59 -0.78
CA HIS A 92 -6.55 1.24 -0.76
C HIS A 92 -6.97 1.40 0.70
N LEU A 93 -7.15 2.64 1.16
CA LEU A 93 -7.63 2.93 2.50
C LEU A 93 -9.15 3.15 2.48
N HIS A 94 -9.87 2.20 3.07
CA HIS A 94 -11.32 2.15 3.12
C HIS A 94 -11.86 2.77 4.41
N ASN A 95 -13.00 3.45 4.27
CA ASN A 95 -13.82 3.95 5.39
C ASN A 95 -13.01 4.77 6.41
N ILE A 96 -12.10 5.61 5.92
CA ILE A 96 -11.39 6.54 6.80
C ILE A 96 -12.40 7.46 7.49
N LYS A 97 -12.40 7.48 8.82
CA LYS A 97 -13.33 8.33 9.58
C LYS A 97 -13.10 9.80 9.24
N PRO A 98 -14.14 10.65 9.17
CA PRO A 98 -13.96 12.08 8.93
C PRO A 98 -12.99 12.72 9.91
N GLY A 99 -12.05 13.52 9.42
CA GLY A 99 -11.03 14.18 10.23
C GLY A 99 -9.79 14.59 9.44
N LYS A 100 -8.78 15.06 10.19
CA LYS A 100 -7.43 15.30 9.68
C LYS A 100 -6.48 14.29 10.30
N TYR A 101 -5.54 13.82 9.50
CA TYR A 101 -4.59 12.80 9.93
C TYR A 101 -3.19 13.15 9.43
N LYS A 102 -2.19 12.77 10.21
CA LYS A 102 -0.79 12.79 9.82
C LYS A 102 -0.38 11.41 9.34
N PHE A 103 0.02 11.33 8.08
CA PHE A 103 0.52 10.11 7.47
C PHE A 103 2.05 10.19 7.41
N THR A 104 2.70 9.12 7.84
CA THR A 104 4.14 8.92 7.67
C THR A 104 4.44 7.50 7.22
N PHE A 105 5.60 7.31 6.61
CA PHE A 105 6.11 6.00 6.23
C PHE A 105 7.45 5.73 6.90
N CYS A 106 7.65 4.50 7.36
CA CYS A 106 8.87 4.08 8.03
C CYS A 106 9.32 2.71 7.55
N THR A 107 10.63 2.53 7.34
CA THR A 107 11.28 1.22 7.29
C THR A 107 12.15 1.09 8.56
N PRO A 108 11.68 0.33 9.57
CA PRO A 108 12.43 0.12 10.80
C PRO A 108 13.81 -0.49 10.55
N ALA A 109 14.81 -0.08 11.33
CA ALA A 109 16.22 -0.48 11.16
C ALA A 109 16.44 -2.00 11.13
N ASP A 110 15.65 -2.74 11.92
CA ASP A 110 15.65 -4.20 12.00
C ASP A 110 14.94 -4.89 10.82
N LYS A 111 14.15 -4.14 10.04
CA LYS A 111 13.39 -4.62 8.88
C LYS A 111 13.90 -4.10 7.54
N GLN A 112 15.05 -3.42 7.53
CA GLN A 112 15.70 -2.94 6.32
C GLN A 112 16.37 -4.11 5.58
N TYR A 113 15.71 -4.54 4.51
CA TYR A 113 16.18 -5.57 3.58
C TYR A 113 15.88 -5.11 2.15
N PRO A 114 16.75 -5.36 1.15
CA PRO A 114 18.04 -6.06 1.22
C PRO A 114 19.23 -5.16 1.63
N PHE A 115 18.97 -3.92 2.07
CA PHE A 115 20.00 -2.92 2.38
C PHE A 115 20.02 -2.62 3.90
N PRO A 116 20.51 -3.53 4.75
CA PRO A 116 20.44 -3.35 6.20
C PRO A 116 21.28 -2.17 6.67
N ASN A 117 20.66 -1.21 7.36
CA ASN A 117 21.34 -0.14 8.08
C ASN A 117 20.77 -0.02 9.50
N LYS A 118 21.28 -0.85 10.40
CA LYS A 118 20.82 -0.98 11.80
C LYS A 118 20.97 0.29 12.66
N LYS A 119 21.53 1.37 12.12
CA LYS A 119 21.81 2.60 12.89
C LYS A 119 20.59 3.51 13.02
N ARG A 120 19.64 3.47 12.08
CA ARG A 120 18.47 4.37 12.08
C ARG A 120 17.32 3.80 11.27
N ASN A 121 16.11 4.21 11.62
CA ASN A 121 14.92 4.00 10.79
C ASN A 121 15.00 4.89 9.53
N TRP A 122 14.34 4.45 8.46
CA TRP A 122 14.15 5.27 7.26
C TRP A 122 12.75 5.83 7.28
N ASN A 123 12.63 7.12 7.53
CA ASN A 123 11.34 7.79 7.68
C ASN A 123 11.03 8.65 6.45
N SER A 124 9.75 8.92 6.24
CA SER A 124 9.28 9.94 5.31
C SER A 124 9.15 11.31 5.97
N ASN A 125 8.91 12.34 5.15
CA ASN A 125 8.24 13.54 5.60
C ASN A 125 6.80 13.25 6.09
N GLU A 126 6.19 14.22 6.75
CA GLU A 126 4.77 14.17 7.12
C GLU A 126 3.89 14.56 5.93
N PHE A 127 2.72 13.93 5.83
CA PHE A 127 1.67 14.32 4.92
C PHE A 127 0.36 14.49 5.69
N ILE A 128 -0.23 15.68 5.63
CA ILE A 128 -1.52 15.94 6.26
C ILE A 128 -2.63 15.56 5.29
N TYR A 129 -3.40 14.54 5.65
CA TYR A 129 -4.58 14.13 4.91
C TYR A 129 -5.83 14.70 5.56
N ASP A 130 -6.58 15.50 4.82
CA ASP A 130 -7.87 16.07 5.24
C ASP A 130 -9.01 15.39 4.48
N THR A 131 -9.89 14.69 5.20
CA THR A 131 -11.01 13.99 4.57
C THR A 131 -12.02 14.92 3.90
N ASN A 132 -12.02 16.22 4.25
CA ASN A 132 -12.91 17.22 3.64
C ASN A 132 -12.38 17.73 2.29
N ASN A 133 -11.09 17.55 2.02
CA ASN A 133 -10.48 17.86 0.73
C ASN A 133 -9.56 16.69 0.34
N PRO A 134 -10.15 15.50 0.04
CA PRO A 134 -9.39 14.28 -0.04
C PRO A 134 -8.52 14.26 -1.29
N ALA A 135 -7.22 14.03 -1.11
CA ALA A 135 -6.41 13.50 -2.19
C ALA A 135 -6.95 12.12 -2.59
N LYS A 136 -7.11 11.86 -3.88
CA LYS A 136 -7.50 10.53 -4.39
C LYS A 136 -6.32 9.58 -4.43
N VAL A 137 -5.15 10.11 -4.78
CA VAL A 137 -3.91 9.34 -4.90
C VAL A 137 -2.79 10.11 -4.22
N ILE A 138 -2.04 9.41 -3.38
CA ILE A 138 -0.75 9.89 -2.88
C ILE A 138 0.32 8.86 -3.22
N PHE A 139 1.53 9.33 -3.42
CA PHE A 139 2.68 8.54 -3.81
C PHE A 139 3.63 8.43 -2.64
N VAL A 140 4.18 7.24 -2.43
CA VAL A 140 5.34 7.00 -1.57
C VAL A 140 6.49 6.47 -2.41
N TYR A 141 7.66 7.09 -2.33
CA TYR A 141 8.82 6.70 -3.13
C TYR A 141 10.13 6.95 -2.39
N PRO A 142 11.21 6.24 -2.74
CA PRO A 142 12.50 6.38 -2.06
C PRO A 142 13.11 7.78 -2.24
N THR A 143 13.80 8.28 -1.21
CA THR A 143 14.73 9.40 -1.36
C THR A 143 16.00 8.96 -2.09
N VAL A 144 16.54 9.85 -2.93
CA VAL A 144 17.81 9.65 -3.64
C VAL A 144 18.87 10.59 -3.09
N GLY A 145 20.11 10.13 -3.03
CA GLY A 145 21.27 10.97 -2.75
C GLY A 145 21.75 11.72 -4.00
N GLU A 146 22.82 12.50 -3.85
CA GLU A 146 23.44 13.27 -4.95
C GLU A 146 23.87 12.40 -6.13
N SER A 147 24.25 11.15 -5.86
CA SER A 147 24.62 10.15 -6.86
C SER A 147 23.42 9.53 -7.61
N GLY A 148 22.20 9.94 -7.27
CA GLY A 148 20.95 9.37 -7.82
C GLY A 148 20.57 8.01 -7.23
N PHE A 149 21.38 7.43 -6.35
CA PHE A 149 21.10 6.17 -5.68
C PHE A 149 20.25 6.34 -4.42
N TYR A 150 19.54 5.28 -4.04
CA TYR A 150 18.76 5.23 -2.82
C TYR A 150 19.63 5.47 -1.57
N ASN A 151 19.20 6.36 -0.68
CA ASN A 151 19.95 6.75 0.53
C ASN A 151 19.26 6.38 1.86
N GLY A 152 18.22 5.55 1.82
CA GLY A 152 17.54 5.06 3.02
C GLY A 152 16.58 6.08 3.65
N GLY A 153 15.62 6.55 2.86
CA GLY A 153 14.54 7.44 3.30
C GLY A 153 13.35 7.36 2.35
N TRP A 154 12.25 8.02 2.71
CA TRP A 154 11.03 8.02 1.92
C TRP A 154 10.53 9.44 1.67
N ILE A 155 9.80 9.62 0.59
CA ILE A 155 9.01 10.82 0.33
C ILE A 155 7.56 10.37 0.19
N ILE A 156 6.67 11.10 0.85
CA ILE A 156 5.23 11.03 0.62
C ILE A 156 4.77 12.34 -0.03
N SER A 157 4.03 12.23 -1.13
CA SER A 157 3.58 13.40 -1.90
C SER A 157 2.30 13.12 -2.68
N ALA A 158 1.46 14.14 -2.85
CA ALA A 158 0.34 14.10 -3.81
C ALA A 158 0.82 14.17 -5.28
N LYS A 159 2.08 14.57 -5.50
CA LYS A 159 2.71 14.60 -6.82
C LYS A 159 3.46 13.30 -7.06
N ALA A 160 3.22 12.68 -8.22
CA ALA A 160 3.99 11.54 -8.68
C ALA A 160 5.50 11.88 -8.76
N PRO A 161 6.41 10.93 -8.48
CA PRO A 161 7.83 11.17 -8.65
C PRO A 161 8.16 11.35 -10.14
N GLU A 162 9.21 12.12 -10.44
CA GLU A 162 9.55 12.49 -11.83
C GLU A 162 9.89 11.28 -12.71
N PHE A 163 10.46 10.23 -12.12
CA PHE A 163 10.75 8.99 -12.83
C PHE A 163 9.49 8.16 -13.15
N PHE A 164 8.34 8.46 -12.53
CA PHE A 164 7.10 7.74 -12.78
C PHE A 164 6.51 8.18 -14.12
N LYS A 165 6.79 7.39 -15.16
CA LYS A 165 6.19 7.56 -16.48
C LYS A 165 4.85 6.84 -16.53
N PHE A 166 3.76 7.59 -16.47
CA PHE A 166 2.44 7.06 -16.77
C PHE A 166 2.31 6.87 -18.29
N THR A 167 2.49 5.65 -18.78
CA THR A 167 2.07 5.33 -20.14
C THR A 167 0.56 5.16 -20.13
N LYS A 168 -0.16 6.12 -20.73
CA LYS A 168 -1.60 5.97 -21.02
C LYS A 168 -1.78 4.59 -21.67
N PRO A 169 -2.78 3.77 -21.26
CA PRO A 169 -3.06 2.52 -21.96
C PRO A 169 -3.17 2.84 -23.44
N ALA A 170 -2.50 2.06 -24.28
CA ALA A 170 -2.71 2.14 -25.71
C ALA A 170 -4.22 1.97 -25.91
N GLY A 171 -4.92 3.07 -26.19
CA GLY A 171 -6.34 3.01 -26.48
C GLY A 171 -6.45 2.02 -27.62
N LYS A 172 -7.28 0.98 -27.48
CA LYS A 172 -7.70 0.23 -28.66
C LYS A 172 -8.20 1.28 -29.63
N ALA A 173 -7.46 1.50 -30.71
CA ALA A 173 -7.96 2.26 -31.83
C ALA A 173 -9.27 1.58 -32.20
N VAL A 174 -10.39 2.25 -31.94
CA VAL A 174 -11.67 1.88 -32.51
C VAL A 174 -11.46 2.07 -34.01
N LYS A 175 -11.22 0.95 -34.72
CA LYS A 175 -11.30 0.90 -36.17
C LYS A 175 -12.77 0.85 -36.57
#